data_AF-A0A8S3JN19-F1
#
_entry.id   AF-A0A8S3JN19-F1
#
_cell.length_a   1.000
_cell.length_b   1.000
_cell.length_c   1.000
_cell.angle_alpha   90.00
_cell.angle_beta   90.00
_cell.angle_gamma   90.00
#
_symmetry.space_group_name_H-M   'P 1'
#
loop_
_entity.id
_entity.type
_entity.pdbx_description
1 polymer ?
#
loop_
_entity_poly.entity_id
_entity_poly.type
_entity_poly.pdbx_seq_one_letter_code
_entity_poly.pdbx_strand_id
1 'polypeptide(L)'
;MMKGYVDNNLPEKAIDLFNKIQNPNDVHMILLFNSCAQLKTKEALDLVKKISKQIPKSFYSNPRILTSVLDALMKCGDVAHAEALFYSSKERVLPIYGAMMKGYVDNNLPEKAIDLFNEVENPDE
;
A
#
# COMPACT_ATOMS: atom_id res chain seq x y z
N MET A 1 2.16 16.18 13.03
CA MET A 1 0.90 16.74 12.47
C MET A 1 0.21 15.77 11.51
N MET A 2 0.83 15.37 10.39
CA MET A 2 0.19 14.46 9.41
C MET A 2 -0.28 13.13 10.02
N LYS A 3 0.58 12.47 10.83
CA LYS A 3 0.21 11.25 11.56
C LYS A 3 -1.06 11.41 12.41
N GLY A 4 -1.22 12.56 13.07
CA GLY A 4 -2.42 12.84 13.87
C GLY A 4 -3.69 12.86 13.03
N TYR A 5 -3.64 13.38 11.80
CA TYR A 5 -4.79 13.33 10.89
C TYR A 5 -5.13 11.90 10.46
N VAL A 6 -4.12 11.09 10.12
CA VAL A 6 -4.31 9.67 9.77
C VAL A 6 -4.90 8.89 10.93
N ASP A 7 -4.34 9.04 12.13
CA ASP A 7 -4.77 8.31 13.33
C ASP A 7 -6.20 8.69 13.78
N ASN A 8 -6.66 9.90 13.43
CA ASN A 8 -8.01 10.38 13.72
C ASN A 8 -8.97 10.26 12.52
N ASN A 9 -8.63 9.46 11.50
CA ASN A 9 -9.45 9.19 10.32
C ASN A 9 -9.88 10.47 9.57
N LEU A 10 -8.93 11.40 9.40
CA LEU A 10 -9.06 12.64 8.63
C LEU A 10 -8.09 12.62 7.42
N PRO A 11 -8.23 11.67 6.49
CA PRO A 11 -7.24 11.43 5.44
C PRO A 11 -7.07 12.60 4.47
N GLU A 12 -8.12 13.38 4.20
CA GLU A 12 -8.06 14.54 3.31
C GLU A 12 -7.12 15.62 3.88
N LYS A 13 -7.20 15.88 5.19
CA LYS A 13 -6.31 16.84 5.86
C LYS A 13 -4.85 16.36 5.86
N ALA A 14 -4.63 15.05 5.94
CA ALA A 14 -3.29 14.48 5.83
C ALA A 14 -2.71 14.65 4.42
N ILE A 15 -3.52 14.44 3.38
CA ILE A 15 -3.14 14.64 1.97
C ILE A 15 -2.87 16.11 1.69
N ASP A 16 -3.72 17.03 2.16
CA ASP A 16 -3.52 18.48 2.03
C ASP A 16 -2.21 18.93 2.67
N LEU A 17 -1.84 18.34 3.81
CA LEU A 17 -0.57 18.64 4.46
C LEU A 17 0.60 18.03 3.68
N PHE A 18 0.47 16.81 3.17
CA PHE A 18 1.48 16.17 2.33
C PHE A 18 1.81 17.01 1.09
N ASN A 19 0.80 17.55 0.41
CA ASN A 19 0.96 18.38 -0.80
C ASN A 19 1.78 19.66 -0.56
N LYS A 20 1.95 20.09 0.69
CA LYS A 20 2.76 21.26 1.06
C LYS A 20 4.23 20.92 1.35
N ILE A 21 4.60 19.64 1.36
CA ILE A 21 5.94 19.18 1.68
C ILE A 21 6.79 19.15 0.40
N GLN A 22 7.86 19.95 0.35
CA GLN A 22 8.72 20.06 -0.83
C GLN A 22 9.66 18.86 -1.02
N ASN A 23 9.94 18.08 0.03
CA ASN A 23 10.78 16.87 -0.04
C ASN A 23 10.25 15.81 0.95
N PRO A 24 9.24 15.01 0.54
CA PRO A 24 8.69 14.00 1.43
C PRO A 24 9.70 12.86 1.65
N ASN A 25 9.84 12.45 2.90
CA ASN A 25 10.64 11.28 3.30
C ASN A 25 9.73 10.04 3.45
N ASP A 26 10.33 8.89 3.79
CA ASP A 26 9.66 7.61 4.00
C ASP A 26 8.41 7.69 4.88
N VAL A 27 8.49 8.42 6.00
CA VAL A 27 7.36 8.56 6.94
C VAL A 27 6.21 9.31 6.27
N HIS A 28 6.49 10.38 5.54
CA HIS A 28 5.47 11.13 4.82
C HIS A 28 4.80 10.28 3.73
N MET A 29 5.58 9.47 3.00
CA MET A 29 5.04 8.55 1.98
C MET A 29 4.12 7.49 2.59
N ILE A 30 4.54 6.85 3.70
CA ILE A 30 3.72 5.87 4.41
C ILE A 30 2.39 6.49 4.86
N LEU A 31 2.46 7.68 5.46
CA LEU A 31 1.25 8.37 5.93
C LEU A 31 0.33 8.72 4.76
N LEU A 32 0.88 9.14 3.61
CA LEU A 32 0.09 9.42 2.42
C LEU A 32 -0.64 8.17 1.93
N PHE A 33 0.07 7.05 1.78
CA PHE A 33 -0.53 5.80 1.31
C PHE A 33 -1.60 5.30 2.29
N ASN A 34 -1.35 5.39 3.60
CA ASN A 34 -2.36 5.06 4.61
C ASN A 34 -3.61 5.96 4.51
N SER A 35 -3.45 7.26 4.24
CA SER A 35 -4.59 8.16 4.00
C SER A 35 -5.38 7.75 2.75
N CYS A 36 -4.70 7.39 1.67
CA CYS A 36 -5.36 6.91 0.46
C CYS A 36 -6.13 5.60 0.73
N ALA A 37 -5.54 4.70 1.50
CA ALA A 37 -6.15 3.44 1.92
C ALA A 37 -7.39 3.64 2.81
N GLN A 38 -7.43 4.72 3.62
CA GLN A 38 -8.61 5.11 4.41
C GLN A 38 -9.74 5.66 3.52
N LEU A 39 -9.41 6.42 2.48
CA LEU A 39 -10.38 7.03 1.55
C LEU A 39 -11.09 5.99 0.68
N LYS A 40 -10.34 5.03 0.13
CA LYS A 40 -10.88 3.98 -0.78
C LYS A 40 -11.62 4.55 -1.99
N THR A 41 -11.16 5.69 -2.51
CA THR A 41 -11.76 6.33 -3.70
C THR A 41 -10.86 6.23 -4.93
N LYS A 42 -11.42 6.53 -6.10
CA LYS A 42 -10.68 6.57 -7.36
C LYS A 42 -9.62 7.68 -7.35
N GLU A 43 -9.92 8.82 -6.75
CA GLU A 43 -8.99 9.95 -6.63
C GLU A 43 -7.78 9.57 -5.76
N ALA A 44 -8.02 8.83 -4.68
CA ALA A 44 -6.97 8.28 -3.84
C ALA A 44 -6.08 7.30 -4.63
N LEU A 45 -6.67 6.41 -5.44
CA LEU A 45 -5.93 5.50 -6.30
C LEU A 45 -5.06 6.24 -7.33
N ASP A 46 -5.62 7.25 -7.99
CA ASP A 46 -4.90 8.06 -8.98
C ASP A 46 -3.71 8.77 -8.34
N LEU A 47 -3.86 9.25 -7.10
CA LEU A 47 -2.77 9.82 -6.31
C LEU A 47 -1.70 8.78 -5.97
N VAL A 48 -2.07 7.59 -5.48
CA VAL A 48 -1.14 6.49 -5.19
C VAL A 48 -0.30 6.15 -6.42
N LYS A 49 -0.94 6.01 -7.58
CA LYS A 49 -0.28 5.71 -8.87
C LYS A 49 0.65 6.84 -9.31
N LYS A 50 0.20 8.09 -9.18
CA LYS A 50 1.00 9.27 -9.53
C LYS A 50 2.27 9.32 -8.70
N ILE A 51 2.16 9.19 -7.38
CA ILE A 51 3.30 9.24 -6.46
C ILE A 51 4.22 8.03 -6.68
N SER A 52 3.67 6.83 -6.86
CA SER A 52 4.45 5.62 -7.14
C SER A 52 5.34 5.72 -8.38
N LYS A 53 4.92 6.48 -9.40
CA LYS A 53 5.73 6.76 -10.60
C LYS A 53 6.84 7.80 -10.36
N GLN A 54 6.73 8.61 -9.33
CA GLN A 54 7.64 9.72 -9.03
C GLN A 54 8.69 9.37 -7.97
N ILE A 55 8.43 8.38 -7.12
CA ILE A 55 9.38 7.98 -6.08
C ILE A 55 10.48 7.07 -6.63
N PRO A 56 11.71 7.12 -6.05
CA PRO A 56 12.77 6.21 -6.42
C PRO A 56 12.38 4.75 -6.18
N LYS A 57 12.77 3.84 -7.08
CA LYS A 57 12.49 2.40 -6.91
C LYS A 57 13.05 1.82 -5.60
N SER A 58 14.12 2.40 -5.06
CA SER A 58 14.71 2.02 -3.76
C SER A 58 13.76 2.21 -2.59
N PHE A 59 12.72 3.05 -2.70
CA PHE A 59 11.69 3.18 -1.65
C PHE A 59 10.95 1.87 -1.42
N TYR A 60 10.75 1.08 -2.47
CA TYR A 60 10.07 -0.22 -2.34
C TYR A 60 10.95 -1.29 -1.68
N SER A 61 12.25 -1.03 -1.47
CA SER A 61 13.09 -1.86 -0.61
C SER A 61 12.79 -1.65 0.88
N ASN A 62 12.10 -0.58 1.26
CA ASN A 62 11.61 -0.42 2.63
C ASN A 62 10.29 -1.19 2.80
N PRO A 63 10.25 -2.27 3.59
CA PRO A 63 9.06 -3.13 3.69
C PRO A 63 7.84 -2.38 4.26
N ARG A 64 8.05 -1.31 5.04
CA ARG A 64 6.95 -0.49 5.56
C ARG A 64 6.30 0.34 4.46
N ILE A 65 7.10 0.92 3.56
CA ILE A 65 6.60 1.67 2.41
C ILE A 65 5.87 0.72 1.47
N LEU A 66 6.51 -0.41 1.13
CA LEU A 66 5.93 -1.45 0.28
C LEU A 66 4.59 -1.96 0.84
N THR A 67 4.52 -2.26 2.14
CA THR A 67 3.25 -2.67 2.78
C THR A 67 2.18 -1.58 2.64
N SER A 68 2.53 -0.32 2.91
CA SER A 68 1.56 0.79 2.87
C SER A 68 1.00 1.08 1.47
N VAL A 69 1.85 1.01 0.43
CA VAL A 69 1.40 1.22 -0.95
C VAL A 69 0.56 0.05 -1.46
N LEU A 70 0.90 -1.20 -1.08
CA LEU A 70 0.09 -2.37 -1.42
C LEU A 70 -1.28 -2.30 -0.75
N ASP A 71 -1.34 -1.98 0.54
CA ASP A 71 -2.62 -1.80 1.26
C ASP A 71 -3.48 -0.71 0.60
N ALA A 72 -2.88 0.40 0.18
CA ALA A 72 -3.58 1.47 -0.53
C ALA A 72 -4.12 1.03 -1.90
N LEU A 73 -3.30 0.33 -2.71
CA LEU A 73 -3.72 -0.20 -4.01
C LEU A 73 -4.87 -1.19 -3.85
N MET A 74 -4.75 -2.16 -2.93
CA MET A 74 -5.79 -3.16 -2.67
C MET A 74 -7.09 -2.52 -2.18
N LYS A 75 -7.03 -1.62 -1.20
CA LYS A 75 -8.23 -0.98 -0.65
C LYS A 75 -8.90 0.01 -1.60
N CYS A 76 -8.16 0.55 -2.56
CA CYS A 76 -8.73 1.36 -3.63
C CYS A 76 -9.12 0.53 -4.87
N GLY A 77 -8.99 -0.79 -4.82
CA GLY A 77 -9.51 -1.73 -5.82
C GLY A 77 -8.57 -2.04 -7.00
N ASP A 78 -7.31 -1.64 -6.95
CA ASP A 78 -6.34 -1.97 -8.02
C ASP A 78 -5.47 -3.17 -7.67
N VAL A 79 -6.12 -4.32 -7.65
CA VAL A 79 -5.49 -5.61 -7.33
C VAL A 79 -4.34 -5.92 -8.29
N ALA A 80 -4.52 -5.66 -9.58
CA ALA A 80 -3.51 -5.99 -10.59
C ALA A 80 -2.19 -5.22 -10.40
N HIS A 81 -2.25 -3.92 -10.06
CA HIS A 81 -1.03 -3.17 -9.76
C HIS A 81 -0.39 -3.61 -8.43
N ALA A 82 -1.20 -3.96 -7.43
CA ALA A 82 -0.67 -4.48 -6.17
C ALA A 82 0.08 -5.81 -6.40
N GLU A 83 -0.50 -6.74 -7.16
CA GLU A 83 0.14 -7.99 -7.56
C GLU A 83 1.46 -7.76 -8.30
N ALA A 84 1.44 -6.91 -9.33
CA ALA A 84 2.63 -6.60 -10.11
C ALA A 84 3.76 -6.04 -9.23
N LEU A 85 3.44 -5.14 -8.30
CA LEU A 85 4.42 -4.57 -7.38
C LEU A 85 4.92 -5.63 -6.38
N PHE A 86 4.02 -6.40 -5.79
CA PHE A 86 4.33 -7.47 -4.84
C PHE A 86 5.28 -8.51 -5.43
N TYR A 87 4.97 -9.06 -6.61
CA TYR A 87 5.82 -10.07 -7.26
C TYR A 87 7.12 -9.50 -7.83
N SER A 88 7.20 -8.19 -8.08
CA SER A 88 8.46 -7.53 -8.47
C SER A 88 9.40 -7.24 -7.29
N SER A 89 8.88 -7.27 -6.05
CA SER A 89 9.65 -6.97 -4.86
C SER A 89 10.53 -8.14 -4.43
N LYS A 90 11.80 -7.86 -4.11
CA LYS A 90 12.75 -8.86 -3.63
C LYS A 90 12.57 -9.21 -2.15
N GLU A 91 12.11 -8.25 -1.34
CA GLU A 91 11.93 -8.43 0.10
C GLU A 91 10.45 -8.50 0.46
N ARG A 92 9.93 -9.73 0.58
CA ARG A 92 8.58 -10.01 1.06
C ARG A 92 8.66 -10.59 2.47
N VAL A 93 8.30 -9.79 3.47
CA VAL A 93 8.21 -10.20 4.89
C VAL A 93 6.76 -10.49 5.26
N LEU A 94 6.51 -11.24 6.34
CA LEU A 94 5.16 -11.64 6.77
C LEU A 94 4.11 -10.50 6.77
N PRO A 95 4.40 -9.27 7.23
CA PRO A 95 3.43 -8.17 7.11
C PRO A 95 2.96 -7.85 5.69
N ILE A 96 3.82 -8.02 4.69
CA ILE A 96 3.49 -7.76 3.27
C ILE A 96 2.52 -8.84 2.77
N TYR A 97 2.80 -10.11 3.06
CA TYR A 97 1.91 -11.23 2.73
C TYR A 97 0.53 -11.05 3.38
N GLY A 98 0.49 -10.70 4.67
CA GLY A 98 -0.77 -10.44 5.37
C GLY A 98 -1.58 -9.29 4.77
N ALA A 99 -0.92 -8.21 4.33
CA ALA A 99 -1.58 -7.11 3.63
C ALA A 99 -2.19 -7.56 2.30
N MET A 100 -1.47 -8.37 1.51
CA MET A 100 -1.98 -8.92 0.25
C MET A 100 -3.16 -9.87 0.47
N MET A 101 -3.04 -10.83 1.40
CA MET A 101 -4.13 -11.77 1.73
C MET A 101 -5.39 -11.04 2.17
N LYS A 102 -5.25 -10.08 3.08
CA LYS A 102 -6.38 -9.24 3.52
C LYS A 102 -6.97 -8.47 2.34
N GLY A 103 -6.12 -7.88 1.50
CA GLY A 103 -6.55 -7.15 0.32
C GLY A 103 -7.34 -8.02 -0.65
N TYR A 104 -6.94 -9.27 -0.87
CA TYR A 104 -7.66 -10.20 -1.75
C TYR A 104 -9.06 -10.50 -1.19
N VAL A 105 -9.17 -10.79 0.10
CA VAL A 105 -10.47 -11.00 0.76
C VAL A 105 -11.36 -9.76 0.64
N ASP A 106 -10.81 -8.56 0.90
CA ASP A 106 -11.53 -7.28 0.77
C ASP A 106 -11.99 -7.02 -0.68
N ASN A 107 -11.34 -7.62 -1.68
CA ASN A 107 -11.68 -7.50 -3.10
C ASN A 107 -12.47 -8.71 -3.65
N ASN A 108 -13.03 -9.56 -2.78
CA ASN A 108 -13.80 -10.75 -3.16
C ASN A 108 -13.00 -11.80 -3.97
N LEU A 109 -11.71 -11.96 -3.64
CA LEU A 109 -10.81 -12.95 -4.24
C LEU A 109 -10.22 -13.90 -3.18
N PRO A 110 -11.04 -14.55 -2.33
CA PRO A 110 -10.54 -15.36 -1.22
C PRO A 110 -9.65 -16.52 -1.66
N GLU A 111 -9.85 -17.07 -2.86
CA GLU A 111 -9.01 -18.12 -3.44
C GLU A 111 -7.55 -17.67 -3.58
N LYS A 112 -7.30 -16.45 -4.06
CA LYS A 112 -5.93 -15.90 -4.14
C LYS A 112 -5.30 -15.67 -2.77
N ALA A 113 -6.11 -15.37 -1.75
CA ALA A 113 -5.61 -15.25 -0.38
C ALA A 113 -5.15 -16.61 0.16
N ILE A 114 -5.88 -17.69 -0.15
CA ILE A 114 -5.53 -19.06 0.22
C ILE A 114 -4.28 -19.52 -0.56
N ASP A 115 -4.22 -19.28 -1.87
CA ASP A 115 -3.05 -19.62 -2.68
C ASP A 115 -1.78 -18.95 -2.13
N LEU A 116 -1.87 -17.66 -1.79
CA LEU A 116 -0.76 -16.93 -1.20
C LEU A 116 -0.40 -17.44 0.20
N PHE A 117 -1.37 -17.92 0.97
CA PHE A 117 -1.12 -18.52 2.30
C PHE A 117 -0.33 -19.82 2.16
N ASN A 118 -0.72 -20.65 1.19
CA ASN A 118 -0.02 -21.89 0.88
C ASN A 118 1.41 -21.63 0.37
N GLU A 119 1.65 -20.59 -0.45
CA GLU A 119 3.02 -20.18 -0.87
C GLU A 119 3.91 -19.86 0.34
N VAL A 120 3.35 -19.27 1.40
CA VAL A 120 4.10 -18.90 2.61
C VAL A 120 4.34 -20.09 3.54
N GLU A 121 3.37 -21.00 3.69
CA GLU A 121 3.51 -22.19 4.55
C GLU A 121 4.34 -23.29 3.89
N ASN A 122 4.27 -23.44 2.56
CA ASN A 122 4.92 -24.50 1.80
C ASN A 122 5.71 -23.90 0.62
N PRO A 123 6.85 -23.25 0.86
CA PRO A 123 7.61 -22.55 -0.18
C PRO A 123 8.26 -23.47 -1.25
N ASP A 124 8.19 -24.79 -1.07
CA ASP A 124 8.91 -25.80 -1.88
C ASP A 124 7.98 -26.83 -2.59
N GLU A 125 6.65 -26.64 -2.59
CA GLU A 125 5.70 -27.37 -3.47
C GLU A 125 5.37 -26.57 -4.75
#